data_AF-A0A1G7NX27-F1
#
_entry.id   AF-A0A1G7NX27-F1
#
_cell.length_a   1.000
_cell.length_b   1.000
_cell.length_c   1.000
_cell.angle_alpha   90.00
_cell.angle_beta   90.00
_cell.angle_gamma   90.00
#
_symmetry.space_group_name_H-M   'P 1'
#
loop_
_entity.id
_entity.type
_entity.pdbx_description
1 polymer ?
#
loop_
_entity_poly.entity_id
_entity_poly.type
_entity_poly.pdbx_seq_one_letter_code
_entity_poly.pdbx_strand_id
1 'polypeptide(L)'
;MTAAAEKLKALCLDFLNREIDIFDYLEAFAETYAEVEDALSDEEYEIFDQISEENEMAGANDGEYDADFTLDEEELRERVAQHLAALR
;
A
#
# COMPACT_ATOMS: atom_id res chain seq x y z
N MET A 1 -1.68 -12.50 12.24
CA MET A 1 -1.91 -12.27 10.81
C MET A 1 -3.07 -13.11 10.29
N THR A 2 -4.09 -12.44 9.77
CA THR A 2 -5.19 -13.05 9.00
C THR A 2 -4.75 -13.41 7.58
N ALA A 3 -5.53 -14.26 6.90
CA ALA A 3 -5.29 -14.56 5.48
C ALA A 3 -5.48 -13.32 4.59
N ALA A 4 -6.35 -12.39 4.99
CA ALA A 4 -6.53 -11.09 4.36
C ALA A 4 -5.24 -10.25 4.43
N ALA A 5 -4.67 -10.13 5.64
CA ALA A 5 -3.41 -9.44 5.85
C ALA A 5 -2.23 -10.09 5.11
N GLU A 6 -2.21 -11.43 4.99
CA GLU A 6 -1.20 -12.13 4.20
C GLU A 6 -1.26 -11.78 2.70
N LYS A 7 -2.44 -11.64 2.12
CA LYS A 7 -2.61 -11.23 0.72
C LYS A 7 -2.06 -9.81 0.47
N LEU A 8 -2.46 -8.85 1.29
CA LEU A 8 -2.00 -7.46 1.17
C LEU A 8 -0.50 -7.34 1.42
N LYS A 9 0.01 -8.06 2.42
CA LYS A 9 1.45 -8.12 2.71
C LYS A 9 2.24 -8.67 1.52
N ALA A 10 1.73 -9.69 0.83
CA ALA A 10 2.40 -10.23 -0.35
C ALA A 10 2.56 -9.17 -1.45
N LEU A 11 1.48 -8.43 -1.76
CA LEU A 11 1.54 -7.33 -2.74
C LEU A 11 2.55 -6.25 -2.34
N CYS A 12 2.56 -5.84 -1.07
CA CYS A 12 3.54 -4.88 -0.59
C CYS A 12 4.98 -5.42 -0.69
N LEU A 13 5.21 -6.71 -0.45
CA LEU A 13 6.53 -7.32 -0.60
C LEU A 13 6.95 -7.41 -2.07
N ASP A 14 6.05 -7.78 -2.97
CA ASP A 14 6.30 -7.83 -4.42
C ASP A 14 6.65 -6.42 -4.94
N PHE A 15 5.90 -5.40 -4.47
CA PHE A 15 6.23 -4.01 -4.72
C PHE A 15 7.64 -3.72 -4.20
N LEU A 16 7.93 -3.86 -2.91
CA LEU A 16 9.24 -3.57 -2.29
C LEU A 16 10.41 -4.29 -2.97
N ASN A 17 10.21 -5.52 -3.43
CA ASN A 17 11.22 -6.32 -4.12
C ASN A 17 11.38 -5.96 -5.61
N ARG A 18 10.61 -4.99 -6.12
CA ARG A 18 10.59 -4.55 -7.53
C ARG A 18 10.15 -5.67 -8.48
N GLU A 19 9.28 -6.56 -8.02
CA GLU A 19 8.67 -7.61 -8.84
C GLU A 19 7.48 -7.08 -9.64
N ILE A 20 6.81 -6.05 -9.12
CA ILE A 20 5.77 -5.26 -9.79
C ILE A 20 6.14 -3.77 -9.79
N ASP A 21 5.68 -3.04 -10.80
CA ASP A 21 5.87 -1.59 -10.86
C ASP A 21 4.83 -0.85 -10.00
N ILE A 22 5.00 0.46 -9.85
CA ILE A 22 4.12 1.27 -9.00
C ILE A 22 2.67 1.28 -9.50
N PHE A 23 2.42 1.27 -10.81
CA PHE A 23 1.05 1.32 -11.33
C PHE A 23 0.32 0.01 -11.07
N ASP A 24 0.97 -1.11 -11.39
CA ASP A 24 0.45 -2.46 -11.13
C ASP A 24 0.22 -2.67 -9.62
N TYR A 25 1.12 -2.16 -8.78
CA TYR A 25 0.99 -2.22 -7.32
C TYR A 25 -0.21 -1.43 -6.79
N LEU A 26 -0.35 -0.16 -7.20
CA LEU A 26 -1.42 0.71 -6.72
C LEU A 26 -2.80 0.14 -7.09
N GLU A 27 -2.96 -0.33 -8.32
CA GLU A 27 -4.20 -0.96 -8.79
C GLU A 27 -4.49 -2.25 -8.01
N ALA A 28 -3.52 -3.19 -7.96
CA ALA A 28 -3.71 -4.48 -7.30
C ALA A 28 -3.95 -4.33 -5.79
N PHE A 29 -3.29 -3.39 -5.13
CA PHE A 29 -3.47 -3.12 -3.70
C PHE A 29 -4.87 -2.57 -3.43
N ALA A 30 -5.32 -1.56 -4.18
CA ALA A 30 -6.65 -0.95 -4.00
C ALA A 30 -7.78 -1.98 -4.19
N GLU A 31 -7.69 -2.80 -5.26
CA GLU A 31 -8.66 -3.87 -5.50
C GLU A 31 -8.67 -4.92 -4.38
N THR A 32 -7.48 -5.37 -3.97
CA THR A 32 -7.36 -6.40 -2.93
C THR A 32 -7.81 -5.87 -1.57
N TYR A 33 -7.49 -4.61 -1.24
CA TYR A 33 -7.87 -3.98 0.02
C TYR A 33 -9.39 -3.88 0.13
N ALA A 34 -10.07 -3.38 -0.90
CA ALA A 34 -11.53 -3.32 -0.95
C ALA A 34 -12.21 -4.71 -0.86
N GLU A 35 -11.54 -5.78 -1.33
CA GLU A 35 -12.06 -7.15 -1.18
C GLU A 35 -11.96 -7.65 0.26
N VAL A 36 -10.89 -7.29 0.98
CA VAL A 36 -10.50 -7.98 2.22
C VAL A 36 -10.52 -7.12 3.48
N GLU A 37 -10.82 -5.82 3.40
CA GLU A 37 -10.80 -4.88 4.53
C GLU A 37 -11.64 -5.38 5.73
N ASP A 38 -12.84 -5.90 5.47
CA ASP A 38 -13.76 -6.43 6.48
C ASP A 38 -13.23 -7.68 7.21
N ALA A 39 -12.20 -8.33 6.66
CA ALA A 39 -11.60 -9.55 7.19
C ALA A 39 -10.28 -9.30 7.95
N LEU A 40 -9.83 -8.05 8.04
CA LEU A 40 -8.65 -7.66 8.82
C LEU A 40 -9.00 -7.58 10.30
N SER A 41 -8.02 -7.82 11.17
CA SER A 41 -8.13 -7.40 12.57
C SER A 41 -8.01 -5.88 12.68
N ASP A 42 -8.43 -5.29 13.80
CA ASP A 42 -8.30 -3.83 14.03
C ASP A 42 -6.86 -3.32 13.81
N GLU A 43 -5.85 -4.04 14.33
CA GLU A 43 -4.43 -3.69 14.17
C GLU A 43 -3.95 -3.82 12.72
N GLU A 44 -4.42 -4.85 12.00
CA GLU A 44 -4.07 -5.03 10.59
C GLU A 44 -4.74 -3.97 9.72
N TYR A 45 -6.01 -3.65 10.00
CA TYR A 45 -6.76 -2.61 9.33
C TYR A 45 -6.04 -1.27 9.45
N GLU A 46 -5.68 -0.85 10.67
CA GLU A 46 -4.99 0.44 10.89
C GLU A 46 -3.69 0.57 10.08
N ILE A 47 -2.93 -0.54 9.93
CA ILE A 47 -1.68 -0.51 9.17
C ILE A 47 -1.94 -0.46 7.66
N PHE A 48 -2.86 -1.28 7.15
CA PHE A 48 -3.14 -1.31 5.71
C PHE A 48 -3.94 -0.08 5.24
N ASP A 49 -4.73 0.53 6.11
CA ASP A 49 -5.40 1.82 5.89
C ASP A 49 -4.36 2.93 5.68
N GLN A 50 -3.34 3.01 6.55
CA GLN A 50 -2.20 3.93 6.36
C GLN A 50 -1.48 3.69 5.03
N ILE A 51 -1.21 2.43 4.68
CA ILE A 51 -0.60 2.10 3.37
C ILE A 51 -1.51 2.55 2.21
N SER A 52 -2.83 2.43 2.35
CA SER A 52 -3.79 2.90 1.35
C SER A 52 -3.73 4.42 1.17
N GLU A 53 -3.66 5.20 2.25
CA GLU A 53 -3.52 6.66 2.18
C GLU A 53 -2.21 7.09 1.47
N GLU A 54 -1.10 6.40 1.76
CA GLU A 54 0.19 6.64 1.09
C GLU A 54 0.12 6.28 -0.41
N ASN A 55 -0.57 5.18 -0.75
CA ASN A 55 -0.81 4.78 -2.12
C ASN A 55 -1.65 5.82 -2.89
N GLU A 56 -2.68 6.39 -2.28
CA GLU A 56 -3.48 7.47 -2.88
C GLU A 56 -2.63 8.72 -3.15
N MET A 57 -1.75 9.11 -2.22
CA MET A 57 -0.82 10.24 -2.41
C MET A 57 0.17 10.00 -3.56
N ALA A 58 0.63 8.76 -3.74
CA ALA A 58 1.50 8.39 -4.86
C ALA A 58 0.73 8.33 -6.20
N GLY A 59 -0.49 7.79 -6.20
CA GLY A 59 -1.35 7.71 -7.39
C GLY A 59 -1.82 9.08 -7.90
N ALA A 60 -1.90 10.08 -7.01
CA ALA A 60 -2.24 11.45 -7.39
C ALA A 60 -1.17 12.15 -8.26
N ASN A 61 0.03 11.57 -8.39
CA ASN A 61 1.13 12.11 -9.22
C ASN A 61 0.83 12.07 -10.74
N ASP A 62 -0.17 11.30 -11.17
CA ASP A 62 -0.65 11.26 -12.58
C ASP A 62 -1.85 12.20 -12.84
N GLY A 63 -2.44 12.77 -11.79
CA GLY A 63 -3.53 13.75 -11.87
C GLY A 63 -3.03 15.19 -11.81
N GLU A 64 -3.86 16.16 -12.23
CA GLU A 64 -3.58 17.61 -12.23
C GLU A 64 -3.37 18.24 -10.81
N TYR A 65 -2.89 17.48 -9.84
CA TYR A 65 -2.54 17.95 -8.51
C TYR A 65 -1.11 18.51 -8.47
N ASP A 66 -0.88 19.49 -7.59
CA ASP A 66 0.45 20.06 -7.37
C ASP A 66 1.41 18.93 -6.93
N ALA A 67 2.42 18.67 -7.77
CA ALA A 67 3.46 17.67 -7.55
C ALA A 67 4.27 17.88 -6.24
N ASP A 68 4.09 19.02 -5.58
CA ASP A 68 4.68 19.33 -4.27
C ASP A 68 4.12 18.46 -3.12
N PHE A 69 3.01 17.74 -3.33
CA PHE A 69 2.38 16.89 -2.30
C PHE A 69 2.32 15.39 -2.64
N THR A 70 2.84 15.01 -3.81
CA THR A 70 2.78 13.62 -4.29
C THR A 70 4.03 12.86 -3.87
N LEU A 71 3.87 11.58 -3.49
CA LEU A 71 5.01 10.73 -3.17
C LEU A 71 5.66 10.22 -4.45
N ASP A 72 6.99 10.26 -4.48
CA ASP A 72 7.72 9.49 -5.48
C ASP A 72 7.77 8.00 -5.09
N GLU A 73 8.11 7.16 -6.06
CA GLU A 73 8.09 5.70 -5.87
C GLU A 73 9.06 5.23 -4.78
N GLU A 74 10.22 5.87 -4.63
CA GLU A 74 11.20 5.45 -3.63
C GLU A 74 10.73 5.84 -2.23
N GLU A 75 10.15 7.03 -2.07
CA GLU A 75 9.54 7.47 -0.81
C GLU A 75 8.37 6.56 -0.42
N LEU A 76 7.51 6.19 -1.38
CA LEU A 76 6.42 5.24 -1.14
C LEU A 76 6.96 3.89 -0.64
N ARG A 77 8.01 3.35 -1.27
CA ARG A 77 8.65 2.10 -0.85
C ARG A 77 9.17 2.18 0.58
N GLU A 78 9.82 3.29 0.95
CA GLU A 78 10.32 3.48 2.31
C GLU A 78 9.18 3.48 3.34
N ARG A 79 8.08 4.18 3.06
CA ARG A 79 6.92 4.25 3.96
C ARG A 79 6.20 2.91 4.07
N VAL A 80 5.92 2.24 2.95
CA VAL A 80 5.32 0.90 2.92
C VAL A 80 6.16 -0.09 3.75
N ALA A 81 7.49 -0.05 3.63
CA ALA A 81 8.37 -0.90 4.43
C ALA A 81 8.29 -0.58 5.94
N GLN A 82 8.18 0.68 6.33
CA GLN A 82 8.03 1.10 7.72
C GLN A 82 6.70 0.60 8.32
N HIS A 83 5.60 0.76 7.61
CA HIS A 83 4.28 0.27 8.04
C HIS A 83 4.26 -1.26 8.13
N LEU A 84 4.80 -1.97 7.14
CA LEU A 84 4.90 -3.43 7.19
C LEU A 84 5.77 -3.94 8.34
N ALA A 85 6.80 -3.22 8.74
CA ALA A 85 7.64 -3.60 9.88
C ALA A 85 6.90 -3.47 11.23
N ALA A 86 5.81 -2.71 11.28
CA ALA A 86 4.94 -2.61 12.45
C ALA A 86 3.99 -3.81 12.59
N LEU A 87 3.73 -4.55 11.49
CA LEU A 87 2.88 -5.73 11.46
C LEU A 87 3.57 -6.91 12.18
N ARG A 88 3.08 -7.27 13.38
CA ARG A 88 3.65 -8.33 14.24
C ARG A 88 2.97 -9.69 14.11
#